data_AF-A0A2E4HLS6-F1
#
_entry.id   AF-A0A2E4HLS6-F1
#
_cell.length_a   1.000
_cell.length_b   1.000
_cell.length_c   1.000
_cell.angle_alpha   90.00
_cell.angle_beta   90.00
_cell.angle_gamma   90.00
#
_symmetry.space_group_name_H-M   'P 1'
#
loop_
_entity.id
_entity.type
_entity.pdbx_description
1 polymer ?
#
loop_
_entity_poly.entity_id
_entity_poly.type
_entity_poly.pdbx_seq_one_letter_code
_entity_poly.pdbx_strand_id
1 'polypeptide(L)'
;MFLKDISKGKKHYNKLSLSQKYISDLINNNKEASKQIKNKYLQICHNKYKNRDGFYDYNFKIIKYPNHISKPSNNHRILLKKNKMPFGKHKGELIKNIDKNYIKSLTKSSSYKYDKELKKAIIKNSNIKNLSGGENINFKYRTSKNKKTKNKKTKNKKTRKMIKKDILLYFSMFKCPACLNFNKTWNKLLKKYSHKINMKKISSNNKYLIKKYNITSYPTILLIKNKPIKFNNNRDNLNDFHLFLKKNNSI
;
A
#
# COMPACT_ATOMS: atom_id res chain seq x y z
N MET A 1 -39.81 -28.85 8.51
CA MET A 1 -38.61 -29.51 9.04
C MET A 1 -37.44 -28.56 8.87
N PHE A 2 -36.86 -28.05 9.96
CA PHE A 2 -35.76 -27.08 9.90
C PHE A 2 -34.41 -27.77 9.97
N LEU A 3 -33.35 -27.11 9.49
CA LEU A 3 -31.97 -27.66 9.49
C LEU A 3 -31.48 -28.02 10.90
N LYS A 4 -31.90 -27.27 11.93
CA LYS A 4 -31.62 -27.57 13.34
C LYS A 4 -32.16 -28.93 13.80
N ASP A 5 -33.15 -29.49 13.11
CA ASP A 5 -33.78 -30.76 13.51
C ASP A 5 -33.08 -31.98 12.87
N ILE A 6 -32.13 -31.74 11.94
CA ILE A 6 -31.47 -32.75 11.13
C ILE A 6 -30.07 -33.05 11.66
N SER A 7 -29.94 -34.13 12.44
CA SER A 7 -28.66 -34.59 12.97
C SER A 7 -27.99 -35.66 12.09
N LYS A 8 -26.66 -35.73 12.18
CA LYS A 8 -25.83 -36.73 11.50
C LYS A 8 -26.29 -38.14 11.91
N GLY A 9 -26.55 -39.00 10.91
CA GLY A 9 -27.09 -40.35 11.12
C GLY A 9 -28.60 -40.51 10.88
N LYS A 10 -29.37 -39.42 10.78
CA LYS A 10 -30.80 -39.49 10.42
C LYS A 10 -31.02 -39.63 8.91
N LYS A 11 -32.11 -40.30 8.50
CA LYS A 11 -32.49 -40.55 7.08
C LYS A 11 -32.44 -39.31 6.19
N HIS A 12 -32.85 -38.16 6.72
CA HIS A 12 -32.90 -36.90 5.98
C HIS A 12 -31.55 -36.17 5.89
N TYR A 13 -30.59 -36.50 6.76
CA TYR A 13 -29.27 -35.87 6.74
C TYR A 13 -28.50 -36.20 5.46
N ASN A 14 -28.58 -37.45 4.99
CA ASN A 14 -27.88 -37.90 3.80
C ASN A 14 -28.37 -37.20 2.52
N LYS A 15 -29.61 -36.70 2.53
CA LYS A 15 -30.24 -35.96 1.42
C LYS A 15 -29.83 -34.49 1.34
N LEU A 16 -29.20 -33.95 2.38
CA LEU A 16 -28.73 -32.56 2.39
C LEU A 16 -27.53 -32.37 1.46
N SER A 17 -27.43 -31.18 0.86
CA SER A 17 -26.24 -30.77 0.11
C SER A 17 -25.01 -30.67 1.04
N LEU A 18 -23.80 -30.68 0.46
CA LEU A 18 -22.56 -30.62 1.24
C LEU A 18 -22.51 -29.38 2.16
N SER A 19 -22.99 -28.24 1.66
CA SER A 19 -23.09 -26.98 2.42
C SER A 19 -24.17 -27.05 3.49
N GLN A 20 -25.31 -27.66 3.22
CA GLN A 20 -26.38 -27.84 4.21
C GLN A 20 -25.97 -28.80 5.32
N LYS A 21 -25.29 -29.90 5.00
CA LYS A 21 -24.71 -30.83 6.00
C LYS A 21 -23.73 -30.11 6.92
N TYR A 22 -22.87 -29.28 6.34
CA TYR A 22 -21.93 -28.44 7.10
C TYR A 22 -22.66 -27.50 8.05
N ILE A 23 -23.68 -26.77 7.58
CA ILE A 23 -24.49 -25.88 8.43
C ILE A 23 -25.23 -26.66 9.53
N SER A 24 -25.78 -27.83 9.20
CA SER A 24 -26.44 -28.73 10.16
C SER A 24 -25.49 -29.19 11.27
N ASP A 25 -24.27 -29.60 10.90
CA ASP A 25 -23.23 -30.03 11.85
C ASP A 25 -22.78 -28.86 12.75
N LEU A 26 -22.72 -27.64 12.21
CA LEU A 26 -22.41 -26.42 12.98
C LEU A 26 -23.47 -26.10 14.04
N ILE A 27 -24.75 -26.18 13.66
CA ILE A 27 -25.87 -25.86 14.54
C ILE A 27 -26.00 -26.92 15.64
N ASN A 28 -25.84 -28.20 15.29
CA ASN A 28 -26.13 -29.31 16.19
C ASN A 28 -24.94 -29.72 17.07
N ASN A 29 -23.70 -29.62 16.58
CA ASN A 29 -22.49 -30.08 17.28
C ASN A 29 -21.44 -28.97 17.44
N ASN A 30 -21.85 -27.80 17.95
CA ASN A 30 -21.02 -26.59 18.04
C ASN A 30 -19.65 -26.81 18.73
N LYS A 31 -19.55 -27.63 19.78
CA LYS A 31 -18.27 -27.87 20.52
C LYS A 31 -17.22 -28.63 19.71
N GLU A 32 -17.61 -29.63 18.91
CA GLU A 32 -16.68 -30.37 18.04
C GLU A 32 -16.50 -29.67 16.70
N ALA A 33 -17.57 -29.12 16.15
CA ALA A 33 -17.55 -28.41 14.89
C ALA A 33 -16.71 -27.13 14.99
N SER A 34 -16.75 -26.40 16.11
CA SER A 34 -15.87 -25.25 16.36
C SER A 34 -14.38 -25.61 16.29
N LYS A 35 -13.97 -26.81 16.72
CA LYS A 35 -12.59 -27.30 16.55
C LYS A 35 -12.25 -27.56 15.08
N GLN A 36 -13.20 -28.04 14.28
CA GLN A 36 -13.03 -28.26 12.83
C GLN A 36 -13.02 -26.96 12.01
N ILE A 37 -13.72 -25.92 12.48
CA ILE A 37 -13.74 -24.56 11.91
C ILE A 37 -12.46 -23.80 12.25
N LYS A 38 -11.88 -24.03 13.45
CA LYS A 38 -10.68 -23.35 13.93
C LYS A 38 -9.58 -23.47 12.86
N ASN A 39 -9.28 -22.36 12.18
CA ASN A 39 -8.29 -22.19 11.09
C ASN A 39 -8.77 -22.48 9.65
N LYS A 40 -10.07 -22.64 9.39
CA LYS A 40 -10.67 -22.75 8.03
C LYS A 40 -11.42 -21.49 7.59
N TYR A 41 -10.86 -20.30 7.87
CA TYR A 41 -11.53 -18.99 7.66
C TYR A 41 -11.61 -18.50 6.20
N LEU A 42 -11.36 -19.35 5.21
CA LEU A 42 -11.43 -18.99 3.79
C LEU A 42 -12.67 -19.60 3.14
N GLN A 43 -13.86 -19.16 3.57
CA GLN A 43 -14.98 -19.07 2.66
C GLN A 43 -15.07 -17.61 2.23
N ILE A 44 -14.63 -17.33 1.00
CA ILE A 44 -14.78 -16.02 0.39
C ILE A 44 -16.29 -15.81 0.24
N CYS A 45 -16.88 -14.93 1.03
CA CYS A 45 -18.24 -14.47 0.77
C CYS A 45 -18.22 -13.68 -0.53
N HIS A 46 -18.78 -14.25 -1.60
CA HIS A 46 -18.91 -13.60 -2.89
C HIS A 46 -20.08 -12.62 -2.88
N ASN A 47 -19.84 -11.39 -2.42
CA ASN A 47 -20.86 -10.35 -2.53
C ASN A 47 -20.82 -9.76 -3.95
N LYS A 48 -21.86 -10.02 -4.74
CA LYS A 48 -22.10 -9.36 -6.02
C LYS A 48 -22.49 -7.90 -5.76
N TYR A 49 -21.89 -6.97 -6.50
CA TYR A 49 -22.30 -5.57 -6.49
C TYR A 49 -22.37 -5.05 -7.92
N LYS A 50 -23.13 -3.96 -8.14
CA LYS A 50 -23.21 -3.30 -9.44
C LYS A 50 -22.12 -2.23 -9.53
N ASN A 51 -21.32 -2.28 -10.59
CA ASN A 51 -20.37 -1.23 -10.94
C ASN A 51 -21.10 0.03 -11.44
N ARG A 52 -20.38 1.15 -11.54
CA ARG A 52 -20.93 2.43 -12.01
C ARG A 52 -21.56 2.34 -13.41
N ASP A 53 -21.10 1.39 -14.21
CA ASP A 53 -21.57 1.14 -15.58
C ASP A 53 -22.70 0.09 -15.63
N GLY A 54 -23.24 -0.34 -14.48
CA GLY A 54 -24.39 -1.25 -14.40
C GLY A 54 -24.07 -2.75 -14.45
N PHE A 55 -22.83 -3.14 -14.77
CA PHE A 55 -22.39 -4.54 -14.77
C PHE A 55 -22.21 -5.10 -13.36
N TYR A 56 -22.51 -6.40 -13.18
CA TYR A 56 -22.25 -7.10 -11.93
C TYR A 56 -20.78 -7.49 -11.80
N ASP A 57 -20.17 -7.14 -10.67
CA ASP A 57 -18.80 -7.45 -10.33
C ASP A 57 -18.71 -8.05 -8.91
N TYR A 58 -17.61 -8.71 -8.60
CA TYR A 58 -17.41 -9.45 -7.36
C TYR A 58 -16.44 -8.72 -6.44
N ASN A 59 -16.85 -8.44 -5.20
CA ASN A 59 -15.97 -7.79 -4.23
C ASN A 59 -15.06 -8.82 -3.54
N PHE A 60 -13.82 -8.95 -4.00
CA PHE A 60 -12.82 -9.88 -3.44
C PHE A 60 -12.19 -9.41 -2.12
N LYS A 61 -12.87 -8.57 -1.31
CA LYS A 61 -12.30 -8.06 -0.06
C LYS A 61 -12.05 -9.21 0.93
N ILE A 62 -10.79 -9.67 0.96
CA ILE A 62 -10.31 -10.65 1.93
C ILE A 62 -10.49 -10.04 3.32
N ILE A 63 -11.37 -10.63 4.13
CA ILE A 63 -11.53 -10.27 5.54
C ILE A 63 -10.21 -10.62 6.24
N LYS A 64 -9.45 -9.59 6.63
CA LYS A 64 -8.22 -9.75 7.41
C LYS A 64 -8.62 -9.89 8.88
N TYR A 65 -8.67 -11.11 9.38
CA TYR A 65 -8.91 -11.37 10.80
C TYR A 65 -7.65 -11.01 11.60
N PRO A 66 -7.72 -10.11 12.60
CA PRO A 66 -6.61 -9.87 13.50
C PRO A 66 -6.32 -11.19 14.23
N ASN A 67 -5.07 -11.66 14.17
CA ASN A 67 -4.56 -12.91 14.77
C ASN A 67 -4.73 -14.21 13.95
N HIS A 68 -5.28 -14.18 12.74
CA HIS A 68 -5.29 -15.38 11.89
C HIS A 68 -3.93 -15.59 11.19
N ILE A 69 -3.20 -16.61 11.61
CA ILE A 69 -1.98 -17.06 10.92
C ILE A 69 -2.40 -18.08 9.86
N SER A 70 -2.16 -17.76 8.59
CA SER A 70 -2.45 -18.70 7.50
C SER A 70 -1.64 -19.99 7.69
N LYS A 71 -2.26 -21.15 7.40
CA LYS A 71 -1.61 -22.48 7.47
C LYS A 71 -0.21 -22.50 6.79
N PRO A 72 0.01 -21.85 5.63
CA PRO A 72 1.33 -21.73 5.01
C PRO A 72 2.36 -20.96 5.87
N SER A 73 1.98 -19.82 6.44
CA SER A 73 2.88 -19.02 7.30
C SER A 73 3.25 -19.76 8.59
N ASN A 74 2.34 -20.56 9.14
CA ASN A 74 2.63 -21.39 10.31
C ASN A 74 3.63 -22.50 9.96
N ASN A 75 3.40 -23.23 8.86
CA ASN A 75 4.32 -24.27 8.40
C ASN A 75 5.72 -23.72 8.09
N HIS A 76 5.81 -22.53 7.49
CA HIS A 76 7.07 -21.85 7.22
C HIS A 76 7.89 -21.64 8.50
N ARG A 77 7.26 -21.06 9.53
CA ARG A 77 7.89 -20.83 10.84
C ARG A 77 8.25 -22.12 11.56
N ILE A 78 7.37 -23.13 11.51
CA ILE A 78 7.61 -24.44 12.14
C ILE A 78 8.83 -25.12 11.51
N LEU A 79 8.95 -25.09 10.18
CA LEU A 79 10.08 -25.69 9.47
C LEU A 79 11.39 -24.97 9.80
N LEU A 80 11.39 -23.64 9.81
CA LEU A 80 12.59 -22.86 10.18
C LEU A 80 13.04 -23.10 11.62
N LYS A 81 12.10 -23.20 12.57
CA LYS A 81 12.41 -23.57 13.97
C LYS A 81 13.08 -24.94 14.06
N LYS A 82 12.70 -25.88 13.18
CA LYS A 82 13.28 -27.21 13.06
C LYS A 82 14.55 -27.26 12.19
N ASN A 83 15.10 -26.11 11.78
CA ASN A 83 16.24 -26.00 10.85
C ASN A 83 16.02 -26.70 9.50
N LYS A 84 14.76 -26.78 9.05
CA LYS A 84 14.35 -27.35 7.77
C LYS A 84 14.00 -26.26 6.78
N MET A 85 14.23 -26.50 5.49
CA MET A 85 13.90 -25.52 4.45
C MET A 85 12.37 -25.39 4.33
N PRO A 86 11.81 -24.16 4.33
CA PRO A 86 10.36 -23.99 4.37
C PRO A 86 9.66 -24.03 3.00
N PHE A 87 10.40 -23.90 1.89
CA PHE A 87 9.87 -23.88 0.53
C PHE A 87 10.90 -24.39 -0.50
N GLY A 88 10.47 -24.51 -1.76
CA GLY A 88 11.32 -24.91 -2.89
C GLY A 88 11.55 -26.42 -2.98
N LYS A 89 12.54 -26.81 -3.81
CA LYS A 89 12.89 -28.21 -4.08
C LYS A 89 13.26 -28.98 -2.81
N HIS A 90 14.01 -28.33 -1.92
CA HIS A 90 14.52 -28.94 -0.69
C HIS A 90 13.59 -28.77 0.52
N LYS A 91 12.29 -28.51 0.29
CA LYS A 91 11.34 -28.25 1.39
C LYS A 91 11.27 -29.43 2.36
N GLY A 92 11.48 -29.16 3.64
CA GLY A 92 11.45 -30.18 4.70
C GLY A 92 12.78 -30.88 4.95
N GLU A 93 13.76 -30.71 4.07
CA GLU A 93 15.14 -31.17 4.27
C GLU A 93 15.88 -30.27 5.26
N LEU A 94 16.84 -30.85 5.97
CA LEU A 94 17.70 -30.08 6.88
C LEU A 94 18.57 -29.12 6.08
N ILE A 95 18.61 -27.85 6.51
CA ILE A 95 19.37 -26.80 5.83
C ILE A 95 20.87 -27.16 5.70
N LYS A 96 21.39 -27.98 6.62
CA LYS A 96 22.77 -28.49 6.61
C LYS A 96 23.09 -29.38 5.41
N ASN A 97 22.10 -30.11 4.89
CA ASN A 97 22.29 -31.15 3.88
C ASN A 97 22.04 -30.62 2.45
N ILE A 98 21.69 -29.35 2.32
CA ILE A 98 21.34 -28.74 1.04
C ILE A 98 22.60 -28.34 0.30
N ASP A 99 22.60 -28.56 -1.02
CA ASP A 99 23.71 -28.20 -1.89
C ASP A 99 24.09 -26.71 -1.77
N LYS A 100 25.40 -26.45 -1.67
CA LYS A 100 25.99 -25.12 -1.58
C LYS A 100 25.60 -24.26 -2.78
N ASN A 101 25.48 -24.85 -3.98
CA ASN A 101 25.10 -24.12 -5.18
C ASN A 101 23.65 -23.61 -5.08
N TYR A 102 22.75 -24.44 -4.54
CA TYR A 102 21.37 -24.05 -4.27
C TYR A 102 21.28 -22.94 -3.22
N ILE A 103 22.07 -23.02 -2.14
CA ILE A 103 22.11 -21.94 -1.14
C ILE A 103 22.63 -20.63 -1.76
N LYS A 104 23.63 -20.68 -2.64
CA LYS A 104 24.17 -19.49 -3.34
C LYS A 104 23.17 -18.86 -4.31
N SER A 105 22.28 -19.63 -4.92
CA SER A 105 21.19 -19.07 -5.73
C SER A 105 20.08 -18.50 -4.85
N LEU A 106 19.77 -19.18 -3.73
CA LEU A 106 18.77 -18.74 -2.77
C LEU A 106 19.13 -17.39 -2.13
N THR A 107 20.39 -17.11 -1.82
CA THR A 107 20.82 -15.82 -1.26
C THR A 107 20.53 -14.63 -2.18
N LYS A 108 20.40 -14.85 -3.50
CA LYS A 108 20.03 -13.83 -4.49
C LYS A 108 18.51 -13.61 -4.59
N SER A 109 17.69 -14.52 -4.04
CA SER A 109 16.24 -14.46 -4.14
C SER A 109 15.61 -13.35 -3.27
N SER A 110 14.44 -12.86 -3.69
CA SER A 110 13.65 -11.92 -2.90
C SER A 110 13.20 -12.51 -1.56
N SER A 111 12.82 -13.80 -1.54
CA SER A 111 12.44 -14.52 -0.33
C SER A 111 13.55 -14.48 0.72
N TYR A 112 14.80 -14.72 0.33
CA TYR A 112 15.94 -14.56 1.23
C TYR A 112 16.11 -13.11 1.66
N LYS A 113 16.01 -12.13 0.75
CA LYS A 113 16.21 -10.70 1.05
C LYS A 113 15.26 -10.16 2.11
N TYR A 114 13.99 -10.57 2.09
CA TYR A 114 12.95 -10.03 2.96
C TYR A 114 12.70 -10.85 4.23
N ASP A 115 12.91 -12.18 4.20
CA ASP A 115 12.64 -13.03 5.35
C ASP A 115 13.83 -13.09 6.33
N LYS A 116 13.72 -12.36 7.43
CA LYS A 116 14.75 -12.29 8.48
C LYS A 116 14.97 -13.63 9.19
N GLU A 117 13.92 -14.45 9.35
CA GLU A 117 14.02 -15.75 10.05
C GLU A 117 14.76 -16.75 9.17
N LEU A 118 14.43 -16.78 7.87
CA LEU A 118 15.10 -17.60 6.89
C LEU A 118 16.61 -17.29 6.80
N LYS A 119 16.98 -16.00 6.74
CA LYS A 119 18.39 -15.58 6.75
C LYS A 119 19.15 -16.14 7.96
N LYS A 120 18.57 -15.99 9.16
CA LYS A 120 19.17 -16.49 10.40
C LYS A 120 19.34 -18.01 10.38
N ALA A 121 18.33 -18.74 9.92
CA ALA A 121 18.38 -20.20 9.84
C ALA A 121 19.43 -20.71 8.84
N ILE A 122 19.59 -20.03 7.70
CA ILE A 122 20.61 -20.38 6.70
C ILE A 122 22.01 -20.04 7.21
N ILE A 123 22.25 -18.84 7.74
CA ILE A 123 23.56 -18.46 8.28
C ILE A 123 23.99 -19.39 9.43
N LYS A 124 23.05 -19.80 10.29
CA LYS A 124 23.33 -20.71 11.41
C LYS A 124 23.74 -22.11 10.97
N ASN A 125 23.16 -22.63 9.89
CA ASN A 125 23.27 -24.05 9.53
C ASN A 125 24.13 -24.31 8.29
N SER A 126 24.21 -23.34 7.37
CA SER A 126 25.14 -23.42 6.27
C SER A 126 26.54 -23.11 6.79
N ASN A 127 27.52 -23.97 6.51
CA ASN A 127 28.94 -23.73 6.83
C ASN A 127 29.57 -22.60 5.97
N ILE A 128 28.73 -21.69 5.49
CA ILE A 128 29.05 -20.65 4.56
C ILE A 128 29.29 -19.37 5.36
N LYS A 129 30.47 -19.29 5.98
CA LYS A 129 30.91 -18.06 6.67
C LYS A 129 31.22 -16.90 5.69
N ASN A 130 31.31 -17.18 4.38
CA ASN A 130 31.95 -16.27 3.42
C ASN A 130 31.08 -15.84 2.21
N LEU A 131 29.75 -16.05 2.19
CA LEU A 131 28.89 -15.59 1.07
C LEU A 131 28.29 -14.19 1.25
N SER A 132 28.57 -13.49 2.35
CA SER A 132 28.36 -12.05 2.43
C SER A 132 29.54 -11.35 1.78
N GLY A 133 29.44 -11.06 0.48
CA GLY A 133 30.24 -10.02 -0.13
C GLY A 133 29.96 -8.70 0.60
N GLY A 134 30.93 -8.27 1.41
CA GLY A 134 30.89 -7.02 2.16
C GLY A 134 30.23 -7.13 3.54
N GLU A 135 31.03 -6.80 4.56
CA GLU A 135 30.72 -6.71 5.99
C GLU A 135 30.61 -8.03 6.75
N ASN A 136 31.68 -8.32 7.50
CA ASN A 136 31.63 -9.12 8.73
C ASN A 136 30.55 -8.55 9.65
N ILE A 137 29.32 -9.07 9.55
CA ILE A 137 28.29 -8.87 10.56
C ILE A 137 28.66 -9.77 11.74
N ASN A 138 29.64 -9.29 12.51
CA ASN A 138 29.75 -9.65 13.90
C ASN A 138 28.41 -9.33 14.56
N PHE A 139 27.66 -10.35 14.96
CA PHE A 139 26.59 -10.24 15.95
C PHE A 139 27.24 -9.83 17.30
N LYS A 140 27.70 -8.58 17.40
CA LYS A 140 27.92 -7.92 18.68
C LYS A 140 26.66 -7.11 18.94
N TYR A 141 25.92 -7.48 19.99
CA TYR A 141 25.02 -6.57 20.67
C TYR A 141 25.87 -5.34 21.07
N ARG A 142 25.86 -4.30 20.23
CA ARG A 142 26.53 -3.05 20.54
C ARG A 142 25.59 -2.27 21.44
N THR A 143 25.77 -2.43 22.75
CA THR A 143 25.45 -1.36 23.70
C THR A 143 26.17 -0.10 23.23
N SER A 144 25.40 0.96 23.04
CA SER A 144 25.85 2.31 22.70
C SER A 144 26.96 2.76 23.66
N LYS A 145 28.22 2.72 23.19
CA LYS A 145 29.29 3.50 23.80
C LYS A 145 30.09 4.18 22.69
N ASN A 146 29.98 5.51 22.75
CA ASN A 146 30.64 6.52 21.95
C ASN A 146 32.11 6.16 21.65
N LYS A 147 32.40 5.83 20.39
CA LYS A 147 33.77 5.90 19.87
C LYS A 147 33.81 6.95 18.78
N LYS A 148 34.45 8.07 19.14
CA LYS A 148 34.84 9.20 18.29
C LYS A 148 35.48 8.65 17.02
N THR A 149 34.73 8.63 15.93
CA THR A 149 35.26 8.33 14.60
C THR A 149 36.00 9.56 14.09
N LYS A 150 37.28 9.36 13.73
CA LYS A 150 38.09 10.32 12.98
C LYS A 150 37.26 10.90 11.83
N ASN A 151 37.23 12.22 11.74
CA ASN A 151 36.52 13.01 10.74
C ASN A 151 36.90 12.59 9.32
N LYS A 152 36.27 11.52 8.81
CA LYS A 152 35.96 11.44 7.39
C LYS A 152 35.04 12.63 7.17
N LYS A 153 35.55 13.69 6.52
CA LYS A 153 34.74 14.76 5.93
C LYS A 153 33.78 14.07 4.97
N THR A 154 32.67 13.58 5.50
CA THR A 154 31.49 13.25 4.74
C THR A 154 31.16 14.54 4.03
N LYS A 155 31.45 14.58 2.72
CA LYS A 155 30.82 15.56 1.84
C LYS A 155 29.33 15.33 2.10
N ASN A 156 28.75 16.18 2.93
CA ASN A 156 27.32 16.23 3.16
C ASN A 156 26.75 16.31 1.75
N LYS A 157 26.21 15.19 1.26
CA LYS A 157 25.28 15.23 0.15
C LYS A 157 24.16 16.07 0.71
N LYS A 158 24.24 17.38 0.47
CA LYS A 158 23.18 18.32 0.72
C LYS A 158 21.99 17.66 0.05
N THR A 159 21.09 17.09 0.84
CA THR A 159 19.77 16.74 0.36
C THR A 159 19.28 18.03 -0.25
N ARG A 160 19.28 18.13 -1.58
CA ARG A 160 18.80 19.32 -2.26
C ARG A 160 17.40 19.50 -1.69
N LYS A 161 17.19 20.52 -0.87
CA LYS A 161 15.84 20.92 -0.43
C LYS A 161 15.04 20.96 -1.73
N MET A 162 14.05 20.07 -1.88
CA MET A 162 13.15 20.18 -3.03
C MET A 162 12.60 21.59 -2.97
N ILE A 163 13.02 22.43 -3.92
CA ILE A 163 12.49 23.77 -4.07
C ILE A 163 11.00 23.55 -4.28
N LYS A 164 10.17 23.97 -3.30
CA LYS A 164 8.72 23.91 -3.43
C LYS A 164 8.38 24.75 -4.64
N LYS A 165 8.06 24.09 -5.76
CA LYS A 165 7.63 24.80 -6.97
C LYS A 165 6.31 25.47 -6.67
N ASP A 166 6.20 26.73 -7.04
CA ASP A 166 4.97 27.49 -6.91
C ASP A 166 3.87 26.82 -7.73
N ILE A 167 2.67 26.74 -7.16
CA ILE A 167 1.52 26.11 -7.81
C ILE A 167 0.41 27.14 -7.98
N LEU A 168 -0.01 27.39 -9.22
CA LEU A 168 -1.19 28.19 -9.51
C LEU A 168 -2.41 27.27 -9.64
N LEU A 169 -3.34 27.38 -8.70
CA LEU A 169 -4.58 26.63 -8.66
C LEU A 169 -5.73 27.46 -9.22
N TYR A 170 -6.47 26.89 -10.16
CA TYR A 170 -7.70 27.46 -10.68
C TYR A 170 -8.89 26.58 -10.27
N PHE A 171 -9.74 27.09 -9.39
CA PHE A 171 -10.98 26.45 -8.96
C PHE A 171 -12.12 26.85 -9.90
N SER A 172 -12.75 25.85 -10.50
CA SER A 172 -13.82 26.00 -11.49
C SER A 172 -15.05 25.15 -11.10
N MET A 173 -16.23 25.62 -11.49
CA MET A 173 -17.49 24.92 -11.28
C MET A 173 -18.14 24.56 -12.62
N PHE A 174 -18.83 23.42 -12.66
CA PHE A 174 -19.60 23.02 -13.82
C PHE A 174 -20.75 24.01 -14.07
N LYS A 175 -21.07 24.32 -15.35
CA LYS A 175 -22.12 25.27 -15.76
C LYS A 175 -21.97 26.69 -15.17
N CYS A 176 -20.76 27.17 -14.92
CA CYS A 176 -20.52 28.56 -14.53
C CYS A 176 -20.10 29.41 -15.75
N PRO A 177 -20.88 30.44 -16.17
CA PRO A 177 -20.55 31.30 -17.30
C PRO A 177 -19.21 32.04 -17.14
N ALA A 178 -18.95 32.58 -15.95
CA ALA A 178 -17.68 33.24 -15.65
C ALA A 178 -16.47 32.29 -15.74
N CYS A 179 -16.64 31.02 -15.36
CA CYS A 179 -15.61 29.99 -15.55
C CYS A 179 -15.39 29.66 -17.03
N LEU A 180 -16.43 29.65 -17.86
CA LEU A 180 -16.33 29.39 -19.29
C LEU A 180 -15.53 30.50 -19.99
N ASN A 181 -15.80 31.76 -19.67
CA ASN A 181 -15.04 32.90 -20.20
C ASN A 181 -13.57 32.82 -19.77
N PHE A 182 -13.32 32.59 -18.48
CA PHE A 182 -11.96 32.49 -17.97
C PHE A 182 -11.17 31.29 -18.51
N ASN A 183 -11.82 30.19 -18.91
CA ASN A 183 -11.13 29.04 -19.50
C ASN A 183 -10.34 29.44 -20.75
N LYS A 184 -10.80 30.42 -21.53
CA LYS A 184 -10.07 30.95 -22.71
C LYS A 184 -8.74 31.57 -22.29
N THR A 185 -8.76 32.41 -21.25
CA THR A 185 -7.56 33.06 -20.69
C THR A 185 -6.64 32.05 -20.00
N TRP A 186 -7.21 31.09 -19.27
CA TRP A 186 -6.45 30.01 -18.62
C TRP A 186 -5.63 29.19 -19.62
N ASN A 187 -6.21 28.85 -20.77
CA ASN A 187 -5.49 28.13 -21.82
C ASN A 187 -4.32 28.94 -22.39
N LYS A 188 -4.47 30.27 -22.54
CA LYS A 188 -3.36 31.16 -22.94
C LYS A 188 -2.25 31.19 -21.88
N LEU A 189 -2.62 31.24 -20.59
CA LEU A 189 -1.66 31.18 -19.48
C LEU A 189 -0.89 29.85 -19.44
N LEU A 190 -1.59 28.72 -19.65
CA LEU A 190 -0.95 27.40 -19.72
C LEU A 190 0.11 27.35 -20.83
N LYS A 191 -0.20 27.86 -22.03
CA LYS A 191 0.78 27.92 -23.13
C LYS A 191 2.00 28.76 -22.75
N LYS A 192 1.80 29.91 -22.09
CA LYS A 192 2.88 30.87 -21.79
C LYS A 192 3.73 30.51 -20.57
N TYR A 193 3.16 29.88 -19.55
CA TYR A 193 3.80 29.73 -18.24
C TYR A 193 3.89 28.30 -17.69
N SER A 194 3.36 27.29 -18.40
CA SER A 194 3.44 25.87 -17.98
C SER A 194 4.85 25.37 -17.69
N HIS A 195 5.86 25.92 -18.37
CA HIS A 195 7.26 25.55 -18.17
C HIS A 195 7.89 26.22 -16.93
N LYS A 196 7.33 27.34 -16.45
CA LYS A 196 7.85 28.10 -15.29
C LYS A 196 7.13 27.76 -14.00
N ILE A 197 5.80 27.62 -14.04
CA ILE A 197 4.95 27.41 -12.87
C ILE A 197 4.08 26.16 -13.07
N ASN A 198 3.87 25.42 -11.99
CA ASN A 198 2.94 24.30 -12.01
C ASN A 198 1.50 24.82 -11.93
N MET A 199 0.73 24.69 -13.00
CA MET A 199 -0.64 25.18 -13.08
C MET A 199 -1.62 24.00 -13.00
N LYS A 200 -2.62 24.08 -12.12
CA LYS A 200 -3.62 23.01 -11.95
C LYS A 200 -5.03 23.56 -11.91
N LYS A 201 -5.90 23.00 -12.75
CA LYS A 201 -7.35 23.23 -12.70
C LYS A 201 -8.00 22.22 -11.76
N ILE A 202 -8.81 22.70 -10.82
CA ILE A 202 -9.57 21.91 -9.86
C ILE A 202 -11.06 22.13 -10.13
N SER A 203 -11.80 21.03 -10.22
CA SER A 203 -13.26 21.07 -10.36
C SER A 203 -13.95 21.12 -8.99
N SER A 204 -15.19 21.63 -8.98
CA SER A 204 -16.07 21.67 -7.81
C SER A 204 -16.32 20.31 -7.15
N ASN A 205 -16.04 19.20 -7.86
CA ASN A 205 -16.19 17.84 -7.32
C ASN A 205 -15.16 17.51 -6.22
N ASN A 206 -14.04 18.24 -6.14
CA ASN A 206 -13.00 17.98 -5.15
C ASN A 206 -13.27 18.71 -3.83
N LYS A 207 -14.21 18.18 -3.04
CA LYS A 207 -14.67 18.74 -1.76
C LYS A 207 -13.52 19.00 -0.77
N TYR A 208 -12.49 18.15 -0.76
CA TYR A 208 -11.35 18.28 0.16
C TYR A 208 -10.54 19.56 -0.08
N LEU A 209 -10.17 19.84 -1.35
CA LEU A 209 -9.36 21.02 -1.67
C LEU A 209 -10.15 22.33 -1.49
N ILE A 210 -11.45 22.31 -1.78
CA ILE A 210 -12.37 23.44 -1.57
C ILE A 210 -12.43 23.82 -0.09
N LYS A 211 -12.63 22.81 0.78
CA LYS A 211 -12.63 23.01 2.24
C LYS A 211 -11.26 23.43 2.76
N LYS A 212 -10.17 22.86 2.24
CA LYS A 212 -8.81 23.19 2.67
C LYS A 212 -8.43 24.66 2.43
N TYR A 213 -8.92 25.25 1.34
CA TYR A 213 -8.59 26.62 0.96
C TYR A 213 -9.74 27.61 1.16
N ASN A 214 -10.83 27.21 1.84
CA ASN A 214 -12.01 28.02 2.11
C ASN A 214 -12.54 28.74 0.86
N ILE A 215 -12.76 27.99 -0.22
CA ILE A 215 -13.28 28.53 -1.48
C ILE A 215 -14.80 28.61 -1.41
N THR A 216 -15.34 29.82 -1.48
CA THR A 216 -16.79 30.11 -1.44
C THR A 216 -17.37 30.47 -2.80
N SER A 217 -16.56 30.95 -3.75
CA SER A 217 -17.00 31.43 -5.06
C SER A 217 -16.12 30.92 -6.21
N TYR A 218 -16.66 30.97 -7.42
CA TYR A 218 -16.01 30.52 -8.65
C TYR A 218 -16.15 31.58 -9.76
N PRO A 219 -15.13 31.77 -10.64
CA PRO A 219 -13.80 31.17 -10.59
C PRO A 219 -12.93 31.78 -9.49
N THR A 220 -12.17 30.94 -8.77
CA THR A 220 -11.16 31.41 -7.80
C THR A 220 -9.78 30.93 -8.22
N ILE A 221 -8.79 31.84 -8.19
CA ILE A 221 -7.41 31.55 -8.57
C ILE A 221 -6.51 31.78 -7.36
N LEU A 222 -5.71 30.78 -7.00
CA LEU A 222 -4.79 30.81 -5.86
C LEU A 222 -3.38 30.52 -6.31
N LEU A 223 -2.42 31.33 -5.85
CA LEU A 223 -1.00 31.02 -5.94
C LEU A 223 -0.53 30.42 -4.62
N ILE A 224 -0.06 29.18 -4.65
CA ILE A 224 0.45 28.45 -3.50
C ILE A 224 1.98 28.56 -3.49
N LYS A 225 2.50 29.38 -2.57
CA LYS A 225 3.92 29.44 -2.20
C LYS A 225 4.11 28.87 -0.79
N ASN A 226 4.24 29.75 0.21
CA ASN A 226 4.20 29.43 1.64
C ASN A 226 2.79 29.62 2.23
N LYS A 227 2.08 30.65 1.78
CA LYS A 227 0.67 30.94 2.09
C LYS A 227 -0.12 31.06 0.79
N PRO A 228 -1.40 30.67 0.75
CA PRO A 228 -2.23 30.83 -0.43
C PRO A 228 -2.54 32.31 -0.67
N ILE A 229 -2.20 32.82 -1.85
CA ILE A 229 -2.48 34.21 -2.26
C ILE A 229 -3.60 34.19 -3.30
N LYS A 230 -4.69 34.90 -3.01
CA LYS A 230 -5.83 35.05 -3.94
C LYS A 230 -5.50 36.07 -5.03
N PHE A 231 -5.84 35.74 -6.27
CA PHE A 231 -5.79 36.69 -7.37
C PHE A 231 -7.12 37.43 -7.47
N ASN A 232 -7.07 38.76 -7.26
CA ASN A 232 -8.25 39.62 -7.25
C ASN A 232 -8.31 40.60 -8.43
N ASN A 233 -7.28 40.63 -9.28
CA ASN A 233 -7.22 41.56 -10.42
C ASN A 233 -8.12 41.08 -11.58
N ASN A 234 -8.16 41.87 -12.65
CA ASN A 234 -8.91 41.54 -13.85
C ASN A 234 -8.44 40.18 -14.42
N ARG A 235 -9.41 39.30 -14.68
CA ARG A 235 -9.19 37.91 -15.09
C ARG A 235 -9.12 37.74 -16.60
N ASP A 236 -9.45 38.77 -17.37
CA ASP A 236 -9.43 38.74 -18.82
C ASP A 236 -8.09 39.22 -19.40
N ASN A 237 -7.38 40.06 -18.66
CA ASN A 237 -6.11 40.63 -19.08
C ASN A 237 -4.92 39.75 -18.66
N LEU A 238 -4.13 39.29 -19.65
CA LEU A 238 -2.93 38.49 -19.41
C LEU A 238 -1.81 39.27 -18.71
N ASN A 239 -1.76 40.59 -18.90
CA ASN A 239 -0.72 41.43 -18.29
C ASN A 239 -0.86 41.49 -16.77
N ASP A 240 -2.09 41.45 -16.25
CA ASP A 240 -2.35 41.46 -14.81
C ASP A 240 -1.87 40.17 -14.14
N PHE A 241 -1.99 39.03 -14.84
CA PHE A 241 -1.38 37.77 -14.39
C PHE A 241 0.14 37.84 -14.42
N HIS A 242 0.73 38.45 -15.45
CA HIS A 242 2.17 38.61 -15.52
C HIS A 242 2.71 39.48 -14.37
N LEU A 243 2.07 40.62 -14.11
CA LEU A 243 2.40 41.50 -12.99
C LEU A 243 2.23 40.79 -11.65
N PHE A 244 1.14 40.04 -11.48
CA PHE A 244 0.89 39.28 -10.25
C PHE A 244 1.94 38.19 -10.02
N LEU A 245 2.33 37.45 -11.06
CA LEU A 245 3.34 36.38 -10.92
C LEU A 245 4.75 36.96 -10.72
N LYS A 246 5.07 38.09 -11.37
CA LYS A 246 6.34 38.82 -11.17
C LYS A 246 6.42 39.41 -9.77
N LYS A 247 5.37 40.09 -9.30
CA LYS A 247 5.29 40.66 -7.94
C LYS A 247 5.50 39.59 -6.86
N ASN A 248 5.03 38.38 -7.13
CA ASN A 248 5.17 37.26 -6.21
C ASN A 248 6.44 36.45 -6.43
N ASN A 249 7.39 36.83 -7.29
CA ASN A 249 8.62 36.07 -7.59
C ASN A 249 8.34 34.61 -8.01
N SER A 250 7.31 34.38 -8.81
CA SER A 250 6.98 33.05 -9.35
C SER A 250 7.42 32.86 -10.80
N ILE A 251 7.82 33.94 -11.47
CA ILE A 251 8.46 33.99 -12.80
C ILE A 251 9.63 34.96 -12.72
#